data_AF-A0A0B5HUN3-F1
#
_entry.id   AF-A0A0B5HUN3-F1
#
_cell.length_a   1.000
_cell.length_b   1.000
_cell.length_c   1.000
_cell.angle_alpha   90.00
_cell.angle_beta   90.00
_cell.angle_gamma   90.00
#
_symmetry.space_group_name_H-M   'P 1'
#
loop_
_entity.id
_entity.type
_entity.pdbx_description
1 polymer ?
#
loop_
_entity_poly.entity_id
_entity_poly.type
_entity_poly.pdbx_seq_one_letter_code
_entity_poly.pdbx_strand_id
1 'polypeptide(L)'
;MPQTVTIPLPGKQPEKSEVQAEIRDGQVYITGLPDGHTLEYVARDVETKSKLYVVHRPEEFSLDAFRLHIGAEAELVEAQVQKVRRYFDGGTTLIDYILAGNQGELYFPSPAYKDKKPRDRYQGKTIELEKLI
;
A
#
# COMPACT_ATOMS: atom_id res chain seq x y z
N MET A 1 11.19 47.05 3.50
CA MET A 1 10.63 46.24 2.40
C MET A 1 10.21 44.90 2.98
N PRO A 2 8.96 44.44 2.81
CA PRO A 2 8.56 43.13 3.31
C PRO A 2 9.34 42.04 2.54
N GLN A 3 9.90 41.08 3.27
CA GLN A 3 10.61 39.94 2.68
C GLN A 3 9.59 38.85 2.36
N THR A 4 9.52 38.48 1.08
CA THR A 4 8.71 37.33 0.64
C THR A 4 9.49 36.06 0.96
N VAL A 5 8.97 35.24 1.87
CA VAL A 5 9.49 33.91 2.16
C VAL A 5 8.72 32.90 1.31
N THR A 6 9.39 32.34 0.30
CA THR A 6 8.84 31.22 -0.48
C THR A 6 9.16 29.92 0.24
N ILE A 7 8.16 29.32 0.87
CA ILE A 7 8.29 27.97 1.45
C ILE A 7 7.93 26.97 0.34
N PRO A 8 8.87 26.14 -0.14
CA PRO A 8 8.53 25.08 -1.08
C PRO A 8 7.59 24.08 -0.39
N LEU A 9 6.39 23.89 -0.93
CA LEU A 9 5.53 22.79 -0.53
C LEU A 9 6.22 21.48 -0.93
N PRO A 10 6.52 20.55 0.00
CA PRO A 10 7.05 19.24 -0.35
C PRO A 10 5.90 18.44 -0.96
N GLY A 11 5.73 18.58 -2.27
CA GLY A 11 4.72 17.87 -3.03
C GLY A 11 5.24 17.60 -4.43
N LYS A 12 6.29 16.77 -4.55
CA LYS A 12 6.43 16.00 -5.79
C LYS A 12 5.10 15.27 -5.95
N GLN A 13 4.39 15.51 -7.05
CA GLN A 13 3.32 14.61 -7.46
C GLN A 13 3.91 13.20 -7.42
N PRO A 14 3.26 12.23 -6.74
CA PRO A 14 3.80 10.89 -6.66
C PRO A 14 3.96 10.37 -8.09
N GLU A 15 5.21 10.05 -8.44
CA GLU A 15 5.55 9.54 -9.77
C GLU A 15 4.88 8.17 -9.94
N LYS A 16 4.44 7.89 -11.17
CA LYS A 16 3.86 6.59 -11.50
C LYS A 16 4.87 5.49 -11.15
N SER A 17 4.42 4.48 -10.41
CA SER A 17 5.27 3.36 -9.99
C SER A 17 5.69 2.52 -11.20
N GLU A 18 6.87 1.90 -11.14
CA GLU A 18 7.23 0.84 -12.08
C GLU A 18 6.42 -0.44 -11.81
N VAL A 19 6.04 -0.66 -10.55
CA VAL A 19 5.15 -1.74 -10.15
C VAL A 19 3.72 -1.35 -10.50
N GLN A 20 3.09 -2.16 -11.34
CA GLN A 20 1.71 -1.94 -11.78
C GLN A 20 0.87 -3.20 -11.55
N ALA A 21 -0.43 -2.99 -11.36
CA ALA A 21 -1.40 -4.07 -11.19
C ALA A 21 -2.62 -3.85 -12.07
N GLU A 22 -3.16 -4.95 -12.59
CA GLU A 22 -4.37 -4.97 -13.41
C GLU A 22 -5.19 -6.22 -13.11
N ILE A 23 -6.51 -6.13 -13.26
CA ILE A 23 -7.43 -7.24 -13.11
C ILE A 23 -8.03 -7.56 -14.47
N ARG A 24 -7.69 -8.73 -15.03
CA ARG A 24 -8.21 -9.21 -16.31
C ARG A 24 -8.69 -10.64 -16.15
N ASP A 25 -9.86 -10.96 -16.69
CA ASP A 25 -10.42 -12.32 -16.65
C ASP A 25 -10.51 -12.92 -15.23
N GLY A 26 -10.79 -12.08 -14.23
CA GLY A 26 -10.88 -12.49 -12.82
C GLY A 26 -9.53 -12.81 -12.16
N GLN A 27 -8.41 -12.54 -12.82
CA GLN A 27 -7.06 -12.73 -12.30
C GLN A 27 -6.37 -11.39 -12.10
N VAL A 28 -5.52 -11.31 -11.07
CA VAL A 28 -4.67 -10.13 -10.84
C VAL A 28 -3.30 -10.34 -11.47
N TYR A 29 -2.90 -9.40 -12.31
CA TYR A 29 -1.61 -9.37 -12.99
C TYR A 29 -0.76 -8.28 -12.37
N ILE A 30 0.39 -8.66 -11.80
CA ILE A 30 1.38 -7.71 -11.28
C ILE A 30 2.56 -7.68 -12.24
N THR A 31 3.01 -6.48 -12.59
CA THR A 31 4.17 -6.25 -13.45
C THR A 31 5.15 -5.28 -12.79
N GLY A 32 6.41 -5.29 -13.24
CA GLY A 32 7.46 -4.39 -12.71
C GLY A 32 7.94 -4.74 -11.30
N LEU A 33 7.61 -5.93 -10.78
CA LEU A 33 8.14 -6.40 -9.51
C LEU A 33 9.66 -6.63 -9.66
N PRO A 34 10.52 -6.03 -8.80
CA PRO A 34 11.96 -6.22 -8.90
C PRO A 34 12.39 -7.67 -8.64
N ASP A 35 13.47 -8.10 -9.28
CA ASP A 35 14.07 -9.42 -9.05
C ASP A 35 14.45 -9.61 -7.57
N GLY A 36 14.21 -10.81 -7.03
CA GLY A 36 14.46 -11.11 -5.63
C GLY A 36 13.48 -10.44 -4.65
N HIS A 37 12.34 -9.93 -5.14
CA HIS A 37 11.22 -9.51 -4.29
C HIS A 37 10.07 -10.52 -4.35
N THR A 38 9.39 -10.68 -3.21
CA THR A 38 8.15 -11.43 -3.07
C THR A 38 6.97 -10.50 -2.89
N LEU A 39 5.83 -10.86 -3.48
CA LEU A 39 4.54 -10.29 -3.13
C LEU A 39 4.14 -10.74 -1.72
N GLU A 40 3.66 -9.79 -0.92
CA GLU A 40 3.18 -10.05 0.44
C GLU A 40 1.66 -9.94 0.52
N TYR A 41 1.11 -8.87 -0.06
CA TYR A 41 -0.33 -8.65 -0.09
C TYR A 41 -0.74 -7.97 -1.38
N VAL A 42 -1.86 -8.40 -1.94
CA VAL A 42 -2.58 -7.64 -2.95
C VAL A 42 -4.02 -7.50 -2.49
N ALA A 43 -4.53 -6.27 -2.44
CA ALA A 43 -5.87 -6.00 -1.97
C ALA A 43 -6.56 -4.91 -2.80
N ARG A 44 -7.89 -4.89 -2.74
CA ARG A 44 -8.73 -3.95 -3.48
C ARG A 44 -9.80 -3.34 -2.59
N ASP A 45 -10.02 -2.04 -2.71
CA ASP A 45 -11.14 -1.36 -2.05
C ASP A 45 -12.48 -2.01 -2.40
N VAL A 46 -13.27 -2.40 -1.39
CA VAL A 46 -14.56 -3.04 -1.61
C VAL A 46 -15.65 -2.07 -2.06
N GLU A 47 -15.56 -0.79 -1.70
CA GLU A 47 -16.57 0.21 -2.01
C GLU A 47 -16.50 0.60 -3.49
N THR A 48 -15.30 0.98 -3.94
CA THR A 48 -15.11 1.52 -5.30
C THR A 48 -14.67 0.47 -6.32
N LYS A 49 -14.08 -0.64 -5.86
CA LYS A 49 -13.45 -1.68 -6.71
C LYS A 49 -12.40 -1.15 -7.69
N SER A 50 -11.96 0.09 -7.54
CA SER A 50 -11.03 0.77 -8.44
C SER A 50 -9.63 0.91 -7.84
N LYS A 51 -9.55 1.08 -6.52
CA LYS A 51 -8.28 1.30 -5.82
C LYS A 51 -7.65 -0.02 -5.40
N LEU A 52 -6.42 -0.25 -5.86
CA LEU A 52 -5.58 -1.40 -5.54
C LEU A 52 -4.48 -1.00 -4.57
N TYR A 53 -4.04 -2.01 -3.80
CA TYR A 53 -2.93 -1.95 -2.86
C TYR A 53 -2.03 -3.14 -3.14
N VAL A 54 -0.79 -2.88 -3.54
CA VAL A 54 0.21 -3.91 -3.80
C VAL A 54 1.35 -3.73 -2.81
N VAL A 55 1.57 -4.75 -2.00
CA VAL A 55 2.64 -4.79 -1.01
C VAL A 55 3.62 -5.88 -1.39
N HIS A 56 4.89 -5.51 -1.47
CA HIS A 56 5.98 -6.44 -1.74
C HIS A 56 7.21 -6.09 -0.92
N ARG A 57 8.17 -7.02 -0.84
CA ARG A 57 9.46 -6.79 -0.17
C ARG A 57 10.54 -7.69 -0.79
N PRO A 58 11.83 -7.38 -0.60
CA PRO A 58 12.91 -8.33 -0.84
C PRO A 58 12.67 -9.66 -0.12
N GLU A 59 13.09 -10.76 -0.76
CA GLU A 59 13.01 -12.11 -0.20
C GLU A 59 13.83 -12.24 1.08
N GLU A 60 15.02 -11.59 1.10
CA GLU A 60 15.81 -11.43 2.31
C GLU A 60 14.97 -10.80 3.41
N PHE A 61 14.87 -11.48 4.55
CA PHE A 61 13.91 -11.14 5.59
C PHE A 61 14.33 -9.85 6.30
N SER A 62 13.85 -8.71 5.78
CA SER A 62 13.95 -7.40 6.42
C SER A 62 12.54 -6.81 6.57
N LEU A 63 12.21 -6.44 7.80
CA LEU A 63 10.93 -5.80 8.12
C LEU A 63 10.88 -4.35 7.60
N ASP A 64 12.03 -3.72 7.35
CA ASP A 64 12.14 -2.33 6.92
C ASP A 64 12.10 -2.18 5.38
N ALA A 65 11.93 -3.28 4.65
CA ALA A 65 12.02 -3.30 3.19
C ALA A 65 10.67 -3.44 2.47
N PHE A 66 9.56 -3.25 3.18
CA PHE A 66 8.23 -3.24 2.58
C PHE A 66 8.06 -2.04 1.65
N ARG A 67 7.52 -2.32 0.48
CA ARG A 67 7.15 -1.35 -0.54
C ARG A 67 5.65 -1.44 -0.75
N LEU A 68 5.01 -0.29 -0.89
CA LEU A 68 3.56 -0.18 -1.01
C LEU A 68 3.21 0.66 -2.22
N HIS A 69 2.43 0.10 -3.13
CA HIS A 69 1.94 0.77 -4.33
C HIS A 69 0.43 0.87 -4.26
N ILE A 70 -0.11 2.07 -4.49
CA ILE A 70 -1.52 2.38 -4.30
C ILE A 70 -2.01 3.17 -5.52
N GLY A 71 -3.18 2.83 -6.05
CA GLY A 71 -3.77 3.57 -7.16
C GLY A 71 -4.83 2.78 -7.90
N ALA A 72 -5.26 3.30 -9.05
CA ALA A 72 -6.09 2.54 -9.98
C ALA A 72 -5.26 1.52 -10.77
N GLU A 73 -5.95 0.63 -11.50
CA GLU A 73 -5.29 -0.29 -12.42
C GLU A 73 -4.37 0.45 -13.40
N ALA A 74 -3.15 -0.06 -13.58
CA ALA A 74 -2.10 0.56 -14.39
C ALA A 74 -1.77 2.03 -14.05
N GLU A 75 -2.20 2.55 -12.89
CA GLU A 75 -1.94 3.91 -12.41
C GLU A 75 -1.52 3.90 -10.93
N LEU A 76 -0.79 2.86 -10.52
CA LEU A 76 -0.23 2.79 -9.17
C LEU A 76 0.88 3.82 -8.98
N VAL A 77 0.96 4.37 -7.77
CA VAL A 77 2.08 5.17 -7.30
C VAL A 77 2.67 4.54 -6.03
N GLU A 78 3.96 4.73 -5.80
CA GLU A 78 4.60 4.26 -4.56
C GLU A 78 4.22 5.20 -3.40
N ALA A 79 3.69 4.61 -2.33
CA ALA A 79 3.49 5.27 -1.05
C ALA A 79 4.72 5.06 -0.17
N GLN A 80 5.13 6.10 0.54
CA GLN A 80 6.27 6.01 1.45
C GLN A 80 5.86 5.23 2.70
N VAL A 81 6.36 4.00 2.84
CA VAL A 81 6.20 3.21 4.08
C VAL A 81 7.01 3.86 5.20
N GLN A 82 6.34 4.17 6.31
CA GLN A 82 6.97 4.74 7.51
C GLN A 82 7.35 3.66 8.51
N LYS A 83 6.47 2.67 8.69
CA LYS A 83 6.62 1.65 9.71
C LYS A 83 5.82 0.41 9.38
N VAL A 84 6.41 -0.75 9.63
CA VAL A 84 5.72 -2.04 9.57
C VAL A 84 5.71 -2.66 10.96
N ARG A 85 4.56 -3.16 11.39
CA ARG A 85 4.40 -3.91 12.64
C ARG A 85 3.80 -5.28 12.33
N ARG A 86 4.54 -6.34 12.64
CA ARG A 86 4.05 -7.72 12.57
C ARG A 86 3.80 -8.26 13.97
N TYR A 87 2.61 -8.80 14.19
CA TYR A 87 2.23 -9.38 15.47
C TYR A 87 2.51 -10.89 15.49
N PHE A 88 2.88 -11.40 16.67
CA PHE A 88 3.07 -12.83 16.92
C PHE A 88 1.74 -13.58 17.12
N ASP A 89 0.71 -13.20 16.38
CA ASP A 89 -0.66 -13.73 16.46
C ASP A 89 -1.03 -14.59 15.23
N GLY A 90 -0.01 -15.10 14.53
CA GLY A 90 -0.16 -15.82 13.28
C GLY A 90 -0.07 -14.95 12.02
N GLY A 91 0.34 -13.68 12.15
CA GLY A 91 0.80 -12.88 11.01
C GLY A 91 0.00 -11.61 10.72
N THR A 92 -0.68 -11.03 11.71
CA THR A 92 -1.27 -9.69 11.52
C THR A 92 -0.16 -8.69 11.20
N THR A 93 -0.37 -7.91 10.14
CA THR A 93 0.56 -6.88 9.69
C THR A 93 -0.14 -5.51 9.65
N LEU A 94 0.48 -4.51 10.26
CA LEU A 94 0.12 -3.10 10.13
C LEU A 94 1.21 -2.38 9.35
N ILE A 95 0.81 -1.52 8.41
CA ILE A 95 1.73 -0.69 7.61
C ILE A 95 1.28 0.76 7.70
N ASP A 96 2.07 1.58 8.40
CA ASP A 96 1.89 3.03 8.44
C ASP A 96 2.59 3.63 7.19
N TYR A 97 1.90 4.49 6.44
CA TYR A 97 2.42 5.03 5.18
C TYR A 97 2.05 6.52 4.97
N ILE A 98 2.78 7.19 4.08
CA ILE A 98 2.46 8.51 3.56
C ILE A 98 2.15 8.41 2.07
N LEU A 99 0.98 8.89 1.66
CA LEU A 99 0.58 9.01 0.25
C LEU A 99 0.11 10.44 0.00
N ALA A 100 0.69 11.10 -1.00
CA ALA A 100 0.39 12.51 -1.34
C ALA A 100 0.41 13.45 -0.11
N GLY A 101 1.41 13.25 0.78
CA GLY A 101 1.58 14.06 1.99
C GLY A 101 0.64 13.74 3.16
N ASN A 102 -0.28 12.78 3.01
CA ASN A 102 -1.21 12.40 4.07
C ASN A 102 -0.88 11.02 4.63
N GLN A 103 -1.13 10.86 5.93
CA GLN A 103 -0.91 9.59 6.62
C GLN A 103 -2.05 8.61 6.36
N GLY A 104 -1.67 7.36 6.13
CA GLY A 104 -2.56 6.21 6.12
C GLY A 104 -2.01 5.04 6.94
N GLU A 105 -2.87 4.07 7.22
CA GLU A 105 -2.54 2.82 7.90
C GLU A 105 -3.28 1.67 7.21
N LEU A 106 -2.52 0.70 6.69
CA LEU A 106 -3.07 -0.58 6.24
C LEU A 106 -3.04 -1.58 7.38
N TYR A 107 -4.09 -2.37 7.47
CA TYR A 107 -4.21 -3.49 8.38
C TYR A 107 -4.53 -4.75 7.60
N PHE A 108 -3.66 -5.74 7.70
CA PHE A 108 -3.85 -7.09 7.17
C PHE A 108 -3.96 -8.06 8.37
N PRO A 109 -5.14 -8.63 8.66
CA PRO A 109 -5.32 -9.53 9.79
C PRO A 109 -4.59 -10.86 9.58
N SER A 110 -4.13 -11.45 10.69
CA SER A 110 -3.73 -12.86 10.75
C SER A 110 -4.83 -13.76 10.20
N PRO A 111 -4.50 -14.80 9.41
CA PRO A 111 -5.46 -15.82 8.98
C PRO A 111 -6.21 -16.51 10.14
N ALA A 112 -5.66 -16.45 11.36
CA ALA A 112 -6.34 -16.98 12.56
C ALA A 112 -7.62 -16.19 12.91
N TYR A 113 -7.74 -14.94 12.48
CA TYR A 113 -8.90 -14.09 12.74
C TYR A 113 -9.90 -14.12 11.57
N LYS A 114 -10.67 -15.20 11.47
CA LYS A 114 -11.62 -15.44 10.36
C LYS A 114 -12.64 -14.33 10.13
N ASP A 115 -13.05 -13.62 11.19
CA ASP A 115 -14.05 -12.55 11.10
C ASP A 115 -13.45 -11.17 10.83
N LYS A 116 -12.11 -11.05 10.85
CA LYS A 116 -11.44 -9.79 10.56
C LYS A 116 -11.03 -9.74 9.09
N LYS A 117 -11.26 -8.58 8.48
CA LYS A 117 -10.92 -8.32 7.09
C LYS A 117 -9.80 -7.27 6.99
N PRO A 118 -9.02 -7.28 5.89
CA PRO A 118 -8.07 -6.21 5.65
C PRO A 118 -8.79 -4.86 5.49
N ARG A 119 -8.11 -3.78 5.84
CA ARG A 119 -8.67 -2.43 5.77
C ARG A 119 -7.58 -1.39 5.54
N ASP A 120 -7.97 -0.30 4.90
CA ASP A 120 -7.20 0.93 4.80
C ASP A 120 -7.85 2.00 5.67
N ARG A 121 -7.04 2.75 6.42
CA ARG A 121 -7.46 3.98 7.08
C ARG A 121 -6.62 5.13 6.54
N TYR A 122 -7.25 6.03 5.80
CA TYR A 122 -6.59 7.17 5.17
C TYR A 122 -7.40 8.44 5.41
N GLN A 123 -6.74 9.50 5.91
CA GLN A 123 -7.38 10.78 6.26
C GLN A 123 -8.61 10.63 7.17
N GLY A 124 -8.58 9.69 8.11
CA GLY A 124 -9.67 9.44 9.07
C GLY A 124 -10.84 8.60 8.53
N LYS A 125 -10.91 8.33 7.21
CA LYS A 125 -11.85 7.37 6.64
C LYS A 125 -11.25 5.97 6.71
N THR A 126 -12.04 5.00 7.18
CA THR A 126 -11.67 3.58 7.13
C THR A 126 -12.52 2.89 6.06
N ILE A 127 -11.87 2.14 5.18
CA ILE A 127 -12.52 1.29 4.19
C ILE A 127 -12.07 -0.16 4.36
N GLU A 128 -12.97 -1.09 4.11
CA GLU A 128 -12.64 -2.51 4.04
C GLU A 128 -11.97 -2.82 2.70
N LEU A 129 -11.06 -3.79 2.70
CA LEU A 129 -10.40 -4.27 1.51
C LEU A 129 -10.71 -5.76 1.28
N GLU A 130 -10.85 -6.13 0.03
CA GLU A 130 -10.87 -7.50 -0.46
C GLU A 130 -9.42 -7.96 -0.67
N LYS A 131 -9.03 -9.06 -0.02
CA LYS A 131 -7.74 -9.71 -0.24
C LYS A 131 -7.76 -10.49 -1.56
N LEU A 132 -6.79 -10.23 -2.44
CA LEU A 132 -6.64 -10.91 -3.74
C LEU A 132 -5.51 -11.95 -3.72
N ILE A 133 -4.45 -11.73 -2.92
CA ILE A 133 -3.32 -12.66 -2.67
C ILE A 133 -2.99 -12.64 -1.18
#